data_AF-A0A6I3EHK8-F1
#
_entry.id   AF-A0A6I3EHK8-F1
#
_cell.length_a   1.000
_cell.length_b   1.000
_cell.length_c   1.000
_cell.angle_alpha   90.00
_cell.angle_beta   90.00
_cell.angle_gamma   90.00
#
_symmetry.space_group_name_H-M   'P 1'
#
loop_
_entity.id
_entity.type
_entity.pdbx_description
1 polymer ?
#
loop_
_entity_poly.entity_id
_entity_poly.type
_entity_poly.pdbx_seq_one_letter_code
_entity_poly.pdbx_strand_id
1 'polypeptide(L)'
;MATQFRTVNSMCDVSDGLLSELAHIAQASSVGIEIDSKLISANPDFKELLDLDSSQVWRWILGGGEDHVFVATTSAKVPDGAIVIGKVVSGTEVKVLGISELPDVGFRHF
;
A
#
# COMPACT_ATOMS: atom_id res chain seq x y z
N MET A 1 -19.98 -12.16 -3.89
CA MET A 1 -18.73 -11.46 -4.26
C MET A 1 -18.82 -9.95 -4.03
N ALA A 2 -19.79 -9.20 -4.57
CA ALA A 2 -19.88 -7.73 -4.37
C ALA A 2 -20.15 -7.24 -2.92
N THR A 3 -20.59 -8.10 -2.01
CA THR A 3 -20.84 -7.75 -0.60
C THR A 3 -19.57 -7.71 0.26
N GLN A 4 -18.47 -8.29 -0.21
CA GLN A 4 -17.28 -8.56 0.60
C GLN A 4 -16.48 -7.29 0.95
N PHE A 5 -16.61 -6.23 0.14
CA PHE A 5 -15.90 -4.96 0.33
C PHE A 5 -16.79 -3.81 0.79
N ARG A 6 -18.03 -4.06 1.22
CA ARG A 6 -18.95 -3.00 1.69
C ARG A 6 -18.48 -2.27 2.95
N THR A 7 -17.47 -2.81 3.63
CA THR A 7 -16.91 -2.25 4.86
C THR A 7 -15.75 -1.28 4.61
N VAL A 8 -15.30 -1.11 3.37
CA VAL A 8 -14.21 -0.18 3.05
C VAL A 8 -14.69 1.27 3.09
N ASN A 9 -13.84 2.16 3.61
CA ASN A 9 -14.12 3.59 3.71
C ASN A 9 -13.58 4.36 2.50
N SER A 10 -12.41 3.96 1.99
CA SER A 10 -11.82 4.44 0.75
C SER A 10 -11.14 3.30 0.02
N MET A 11 -11.04 3.39 -1.30
CA MET A 11 -10.40 2.38 -2.15
C MET A 11 -9.93 3.01 -3.46
N CYS A 12 -8.81 2.52 -3.99
CA CYS A 12 -8.24 2.90 -5.29
C CYS A 12 -7.57 1.67 -5.91
N ASP A 13 -7.53 1.59 -7.24
CA ASP A 13 -6.69 0.60 -7.93
C ASP A 13 -5.23 1.08 -7.95
N VAL A 14 -4.28 0.15 -7.85
CA VAL A 14 -2.85 0.45 -7.87
C VAL A 14 -2.34 0.34 -9.30
N SER A 15 -2.28 1.49 -9.99
CA SER A 15 -1.74 1.61 -11.34
C SER A 15 -0.40 2.35 -11.36
N ASP A 16 -0.30 3.51 -10.71
CA ASP A 16 0.92 4.32 -10.76
C ASP A 16 1.89 3.96 -9.61
N GLY A 17 1.49 3.11 -8.67
CA GLY A 17 2.32 2.61 -7.58
C GLY A 17 1.71 2.83 -6.20
N LEU A 18 1.99 1.92 -5.27
CA LEU A 18 1.32 1.89 -3.97
C LEU A 18 1.45 3.20 -3.18
N LEU A 19 2.64 3.81 -3.16
CA LEU A 19 2.86 5.09 -2.48
C LEU A 19 2.08 6.24 -3.13
N SER A 20 1.94 6.23 -4.46
CA SER A 20 1.18 7.24 -5.20
C SER A 20 -0.30 7.19 -4.80
N GLU A 21 -0.90 6.00 -4.84
CA GLU A 21 -2.33 5.86 -4.55
C GLU A 21 -2.67 6.06 -3.08
N LEU A 22 -1.80 5.63 -2.18
CA LEU A 22 -1.96 5.94 -0.77
C LEU A 22 -1.83 7.44 -0.49
N ALA A 23 -0.98 8.15 -1.23
CA ALA A 23 -0.89 9.61 -1.12
C ALA A 23 -2.18 10.28 -1.61
N HIS A 24 -2.77 9.81 -2.71
CA HIS A 24 -4.07 10.28 -3.19
C HIS A 24 -5.17 10.07 -2.13
N ILE A 25 -5.26 8.87 -1.53
CA ILE A 25 -6.22 8.57 -0.46
C ILE A 25 -6.00 9.47 0.76
N ALA A 26 -4.75 9.59 1.22
CA ALA A 26 -4.36 10.39 2.38
C ALA A 26 -4.76 11.86 2.19
N GLN A 27 -4.44 12.44 1.03
CA GLN A 27 -4.77 13.82 0.70
C GLN A 27 -6.28 14.05 0.61
N ALA A 28 -7.00 13.23 -0.15
CA ALA A 28 -8.45 13.37 -0.33
C ALA A 28 -9.23 13.20 0.99
N SER A 29 -8.70 12.37 1.91
CA SER A 29 -9.34 12.07 3.19
C SER A 29 -8.84 12.95 4.35
N SER A 30 -7.80 13.77 4.15
CA SER A 30 -7.13 14.55 5.20
C SER A 30 -6.63 13.70 6.37
N VAL A 31 -5.99 12.57 6.05
CA VAL A 31 -5.41 11.61 7.01
C VAL A 31 -3.97 11.26 6.64
N GLY A 32 -3.19 10.78 7.60
CA GLY A 32 -1.91 10.13 7.34
C GLY A 32 -2.07 8.62 7.18
N ILE A 33 -1.09 7.97 6.56
CA ILE A 33 -1.04 6.52 6.40
C ILE A 33 0.35 6.02 6.78
N GLU A 34 0.40 5.04 7.68
CA GLU A 34 1.63 4.36 8.07
C GLU A 34 1.60 2.91 7.53
N ILE A 35 2.51 2.61 6.60
CA ILE A 35 2.76 1.26 6.09
C ILE A 35 3.83 0.61 6.98
N ASP A 36 3.67 -0.66 7.33
CA ASP A 36 4.68 -1.43 8.05
C ASP A 36 5.27 -2.51 7.14
N SER A 37 6.56 -2.39 6.81
CA SER A 37 7.25 -3.34 5.95
C SER A 37 7.23 -4.77 6.51
N LYS A 38 7.11 -4.94 7.83
CA LYS A 38 6.98 -6.25 8.47
C LYS A 38 5.65 -6.92 8.17
N LEU A 39 4.58 -6.16 8.00
CA LEU A 39 3.26 -6.70 7.66
C LEU A 39 3.24 -7.23 6.22
N ILE A 40 3.88 -6.50 5.30
CA ILE A 40 4.03 -6.94 3.91
C ILE A 40 4.95 -8.17 3.83
N SER A 41 6.11 -8.13 4.48
CA SER A 41 7.07 -9.26 4.45
C SER A 41 6.62 -10.51 5.23
N ALA A 42 5.62 -10.39 6.10
CA ALA A 42 4.98 -11.55 6.74
C ALA A 42 4.05 -12.32 5.79
N ASN A 43 3.68 -11.75 4.64
CA ASN A 43 2.88 -12.44 3.65
C ASN A 43 3.63 -13.68 3.10
N PRO A 44 3.00 -14.87 3.01
CA PRO A 44 3.62 -16.06 2.43
C PRO A 44 4.24 -15.86 1.05
N ASP A 45 3.61 -15.06 0.19
CA ASP A 45 4.02 -14.80 -1.19
C ASP A 45 5.31 -13.95 -1.24
N PHE A 46 5.59 -13.17 -0.18
CA PHE A 46 6.84 -12.42 -0.07
C PHE A 46 8.07 -13.35 -0.06
N LYS A 47 7.90 -14.63 0.32
CA LYS A 47 9.00 -15.60 0.36
C LYS A 47 9.64 -15.83 -1.00
N GLU A 48 8.87 -15.67 -2.07
CA GLU A 48 9.36 -15.83 -3.45
C GLU A 48 10.35 -14.73 -3.85
N LEU A 49 10.39 -13.63 -3.09
CA LEU A 49 11.23 -12.46 -3.34
C LEU A 49 12.51 -12.45 -2.50
N LEU A 50 12.70 -13.41 -1.58
CA LEU A 50 13.80 -13.38 -0.60
C LEU A 50 15.19 -13.57 -1.23
N ASP A 51 15.27 -14.20 -2.40
CA ASP A 51 16.54 -14.41 -3.11
C ASP A 51 16.93 -13.19 -3.98
N LEU A 52 16.06 -12.17 -4.06
CA LEU A 52 16.30 -10.96 -4.83
C LEU A 52 16.93 -9.86 -3.97
N ASP A 53 17.50 -8.85 -4.63
CA ASP A 53 18.00 -7.67 -3.95
C ASP A 53 16.86 -6.94 -3.20
N SER A 54 17.03 -6.79 -1.89
CA SER A 54 15.98 -6.23 -1.04
C SER A 54 15.61 -4.79 -1.40
N SER A 55 16.55 -3.97 -1.86
CA SER A 55 16.26 -2.58 -2.25
C SER A 55 15.40 -2.56 -3.51
N GLN A 56 15.69 -3.45 -4.45
CA GLN A 56 14.92 -3.59 -5.69
C GLN A 56 13.50 -4.12 -5.42
N VAL A 57 13.35 -5.08 -4.51
CA VAL A 57 12.04 -5.59 -4.09
C VAL A 57 11.16 -4.47 -3.53
N TRP A 58 11.69 -3.68 -2.59
CA TRP A 58 10.92 -2.58 -2.01
C TRP A 58 10.64 -1.46 -3.01
N ARG A 59 11.55 -1.21 -3.96
CA ARG A 59 11.30 -0.29 -5.07
C ARG A 59 10.08 -0.73 -5.91
N TRP A 60 9.96 -2.02 -6.23
CA TRP A 60 8.81 -2.54 -6.97
C TRP A 60 7.52 -2.48 -6.16
N ILE A 61 7.54 -2.95 -4.92
CA ILE A 61 6.33 -2.99 -4.06
C ILE A 61 5.79 -1.58 -3.78
N LEU A 62 6.67 -0.60 -3.53
CA LEU A 62 6.25 0.72 -3.06
C LEU A 62 6.04 1.73 -4.20
N GLY A 63 6.93 1.71 -5.20
CA GLY A 63 6.98 2.71 -6.27
C GLY A 63 6.92 2.12 -7.67
N GLY A 64 6.59 0.82 -7.81
CA GLY A 64 6.26 0.21 -9.09
C GLY A 64 4.91 0.70 -9.62
N GLY A 65 4.14 -0.21 -10.22
CA GLY A 65 2.85 0.09 -10.85
C GLY A 65 2.36 -1.08 -11.68
N GLU A 66 1.21 -0.91 -12.33
CA GLU A 66 0.55 -1.92 -13.17
C GLU A 66 0.19 -3.23 -12.45
N ASP A 67 0.12 -3.20 -11.12
CA ASP A 67 -0.27 -4.38 -10.32
C ASP A 67 -1.76 -4.71 -10.52
N HIS A 68 -2.59 -3.69 -10.81
CA HIS A 68 -4.04 -3.79 -10.97
C HIS A 68 -4.76 -4.47 -9.78
N VAL A 69 -4.16 -4.36 -8.59
CA VAL A 69 -4.77 -4.73 -7.31
C VAL A 69 -5.46 -3.52 -6.69
N PHE A 70 -6.35 -3.76 -5.72
CA PHE A 70 -6.95 -2.68 -4.95
C PHE A 70 -6.20 -2.42 -3.65
N VAL A 71 -6.00 -1.14 -3.33
CA VAL A 71 -5.64 -0.68 -1.99
C VAL A 71 -6.86 -0.01 -1.35
N ALA A 72 -7.11 -0.29 -0.07
CA ALA A 72 -8.28 0.21 0.62
C ALA A 72 -8.02 0.50 2.10
N THR A 73 -8.84 1.38 2.68
CA THR A 73 -8.88 1.62 4.12
C THR A 73 -10.21 1.14 4.71
N THR A 74 -10.20 0.69 5.95
CA THR A 74 -11.42 0.38 6.69
C THR A 74 -11.20 0.60 8.19
N SER A 75 -12.22 1.11 8.86
CA SER A 75 -12.33 1.13 10.32
C SER A 75 -13.16 -0.04 10.88
N ALA A 76 -13.69 -0.88 9.99
CA ALA A 76 -14.50 -2.05 10.31
C ALA A 76 -13.72 -3.35 10.08
N LYS A 77 -14.41 -4.49 9.99
CA LYS A 77 -13.77 -5.78 9.71
C LYS A 77 -13.08 -5.72 8.34
N VAL A 78 -11.80 -6.11 8.33
CA VAL A 78 -11.01 -6.32 7.11
C VAL A 78 -11.69 -7.39 6.24
N PRO A 79 -11.94 -7.11 4.96
CA PRO A 79 -12.49 -8.09 4.02
C PRO A 79 -11.66 -9.38 3.97
N ASP A 80 -12.32 -10.53 3.91
CA ASP A 80 -11.62 -11.81 3.80
C ASP A 80 -10.82 -11.83 2.48
N GLY A 81 -9.55 -12.25 2.54
CA GLY A 81 -8.62 -12.25 1.41
C GLY A 81 -7.80 -10.96 1.23
N ALA A 82 -8.10 -9.89 1.98
CA ALA A 82 -7.25 -8.70 2.00
C ALA A 82 -6.05 -8.89 2.93
N ILE A 83 -4.94 -8.24 2.60
CA ILE A 83 -3.73 -8.21 3.40
C ILE A 83 -3.66 -6.85 4.11
N VAL A 84 -3.52 -6.86 5.44
CA VAL A 84 -3.28 -5.63 6.19
C VAL A 84 -1.82 -5.26 6.05
N ILE A 85 -1.54 -4.07 5.51
CA ILE A 85 -0.17 -3.59 5.28
C ILE A 85 0.21 -2.40 6.17
N GLY A 86 -0.73 -1.88 6.95
CA GLY A 86 -0.54 -0.65 7.70
C GLY A 86 -1.81 -0.16 8.38
N LYS A 87 -1.84 1.14 8.69
CA LYS A 87 -2.96 1.80 9.37
C LYS A 87 -3.12 3.26 8.95
N VAL A 88 -4.33 3.77 9.10
CA VAL A 88 -4.64 5.20 8.97
C VAL A 88 -4.33 5.91 10.29
N VAL A 89 -3.72 7.09 10.23
CA VAL A 89 -3.34 7.92 11.38
C VAL A 89 -3.73 9.38 11.15
N SER A 90 -3.63 10.22 12.19
CA SER A 90 -3.78 11.66 12.03
C SER A 90 -2.60 12.26 11.24
N GLY A 91 -2.86 13.23 10.37
CA GLY A 91 -1.86 13.89 9.54
C GLY A 91 -2.29 13.96 8.08
N THR A 92 -1.33 14.14 7.17
CA THR A 92 -1.57 14.13 5.71
C THR A 92 -0.43 13.42 4.94
N GLU A 93 0.47 12.74 5.66
CA GLU A 93 1.67 12.14 5.10
C GLU A 93 1.52 10.61 4.99
N VAL A 94 2.16 10.03 3.97
CA VAL A 94 2.37 8.59 3.88
C VAL A 94 3.78 8.26 4.37
N LYS A 95 3.90 7.29 5.28
CA LYS A 95 5.17 6.85 5.86
C LYS A 95 5.30 5.34 5.72
N VAL A 96 6.53 4.87 5.53
CA VAL A 96 6.85 3.44 5.55
C VAL A 96 7.80 3.17 6.69
N LEU A 97 7.35 2.36 7.64
CA LEU A 97 8.14 1.94 8.79
C LEU A 97 9.06 0.79 8.37
N GLY A 98 10.33 0.86 8.77
CA GLY A 98 11.32 -0.18 8.52
C GLY A 98 12.02 -0.10 7.15
N ILE A 99 11.78 0.95 6.37
CA ILE A 99 12.48 1.25 5.11
C ILE A 99 13.10 2.65 5.24
N SER A 100 14.42 2.74 5.05
CA SER A 100 15.17 4.00 5.21
C SER A 100 15.20 4.87 3.96
N GLU A 101 15.15 4.25 2.78
CA GLU A 101 15.16 4.93 1.50
C GLU A 101 13.91 4.54 0.72
N LEU A 102 13.06 5.52 0.46
CA LEU A 102 11.85 5.33 -0.33
C LEU A 102 12.17 5.52 -1.83
N PRO A 103 11.55 4.75 -2.72
CA PRO A 103 11.65 5.01 -4.15
C PRO A 103 10.93 6.31 -4.51
N ASP A 104 11.13 6.76 -5.75
CA ASP A 104 10.30 7.80 -6.35
C ASP A 104 8.81 7.39 -6.30
N VAL A 105 7.94 8.38 -6.13
CA VAL A 105 6.50 8.17 -6.02
C VAL A 105 5.91 7.93 -7.41
N GLY A 106 5.91 6.67 -7.82
CA GLY A 106 5.10 6.17 -8.91
C GLY A 106 5.37 6.73 -10.31
N PHE A 107 4.57 6.31 -11.28
CA PHE A 107 4.64 6.81 -12.65
C PHE A 107 4.07 8.22 -12.80
N ARG A 108 4.71 9.04 -13.65
CA ARG A 108 4.18 10.33 -14.13
C ARG A 108 4.47 10.46 -15.62
N HIS A 109 3.49 10.96 -16.37
CA HIS A 109 3.57 11.06 -17.82
C HIS A 109 4.62 12.08 -18.32
N PHE A 110 4.90 13.12 -17.54
CA PHE A 110 5.76 14.25 -17.91
C PHE A 110 6.52 14.78 -16.70
#